data_AF-A0A151AWI7-F1
#
_entry.id   AF-A0A151AWI7-F1
#
_cell.length_a   1.000
_cell.length_b   1.000
_cell.length_c   1.000
_cell.angle_alpha   90.00
_cell.angle_beta   90.00
_cell.angle_gamma   90.00
#
_symmetry.space_group_name_H-M   'P 1'
#
loop_
_entity.id
_entity.type
_entity.pdbx_description
1 polymer ?
#
loop_
_entity_poly.entity_id
_entity_poly.type
_entity_poly.pdbx_seq_one_letter_code
_entity_poly.pdbx_strand_id
1 'polypeptide(L)'
;MKTEKTLPEFKNEQEMAEFWDNHSVADYWDQLEPEEVELAPELAAKAAERQKTKRITLRLRVSQIETAKEIARKKDIPYQTLMRSWIAQGIERELAGGER
;
A
#
# COMPACT_ATOMS: atom_id res chain seq x y z
N MET A 1 -24.14 21.87 -20.15
CA MET A 1 -24.81 20.61 -20.55
C MET A 1 -23.68 19.62 -20.78
N LYS A 2 -23.54 18.61 -19.91
CA LYS A 2 -22.46 17.61 -20.02
C LYS A 2 -22.96 16.60 -21.05
N THR A 3 -22.37 16.58 -22.25
CA THR A 3 -22.70 15.59 -23.27
C THR A 3 -22.33 14.22 -22.72
N GLU A 4 -23.33 13.37 -22.48
CA GLU A 4 -23.13 11.98 -22.10
C GLU A 4 -22.44 11.27 -23.26
N LYS A 5 -21.16 10.92 -23.07
CA LYS A 5 -20.40 10.15 -24.06
C LYS A 5 -20.73 8.68 -23.84
N THR A 6 -21.39 8.04 -24.79
CA THR A 6 -21.72 6.61 -24.73
C THR A 6 -20.61 5.78 -25.33
N LEU A 7 -20.24 4.67 -24.68
CA LEU A 7 -19.26 3.73 -25.21
C LEU A 7 -19.80 3.09 -26.50
N PRO A 8 -19.06 3.12 -27.63
CA PRO A 8 -19.51 2.52 -28.88
C PRO A 8 -19.37 0.99 -28.85
N GLU A 9 -20.17 0.29 -29.65
CA GLU A 9 -20.00 -1.15 -29.89
C GLU A 9 -18.82 -1.38 -30.86
N PHE A 10 -17.72 -1.94 -30.36
CA PHE A 10 -16.55 -2.25 -31.17
C PHE A 10 -16.74 -3.56 -31.94
N LYS A 11 -16.40 -3.58 -33.22
CA LYS A 11 -16.51 -4.79 -34.06
C LYS A 11 -15.28 -5.68 -33.96
N ASN A 12 -14.13 -5.11 -33.58
CA ASN A 12 -12.86 -5.81 -33.43
C ASN A 12 -11.93 -5.10 -32.44
N GLU A 13 -10.87 -5.79 -31.99
CA GLU A 13 -9.91 -5.26 -31.01
C GLU A 13 -9.06 -4.09 -31.56
N GLN A 14 -8.84 -4.02 -32.88
CA GLN A 14 -8.07 -2.93 -33.49
C GLN A 14 -8.83 -1.60 -33.41
N GLU A 15 -10.14 -1.63 -33.69
CA GLU A 15 -11.04 -0.49 -33.55
C GLU A 15 -11.11 0.00 -32.09
N MET A 16 -11.14 -0.94 -31.13
CA MET A 16 -11.09 -0.62 -29.72
C MET A 16 -9.78 0.06 -29.33
N ALA A 17 -8.64 -0.44 -29.81
CA ALA A 17 -7.33 0.15 -29.55
C ALA A 17 -7.21 1.57 -30.12
N GLU A 18 -7.59 1.77 -31.39
CA GLU A 18 -7.58 3.07 -32.05
C GLU A 18 -8.50 4.10 -31.35
N PHE A 19 -9.63 3.62 -30.81
CA PHE A 19 -10.53 4.44 -30.01
C PHE A 19 -9.86 4.91 -28.70
N TRP A 20 -9.22 3.99 -27.96
CA TRP A 20 -8.54 4.31 -26.70
C TRP A 20 -7.24 5.11 -26.86
N ASP A 21 -6.60 5.07 -28.03
CA ASP A 21 -5.48 5.96 -28.35
C ASP A 21 -5.90 7.45 -28.34
N ASN A 22 -7.18 7.72 -28.62
CA ASN A 22 -7.71 9.07 -28.75
C ASN A 22 -8.71 9.47 -27.65
N HIS A 23 -9.08 8.54 -26.76
CA HIS A 23 -10.09 8.76 -25.72
C HIS A 23 -9.59 8.34 -24.33
N SER A 24 -9.94 9.12 -23.32
CA SER A 24 -9.61 8.79 -21.93
C SER A 24 -10.59 7.76 -21.37
N VAL A 25 -10.08 6.69 -20.76
CA VAL A 25 -10.86 5.67 -20.03
C VAL A 25 -11.72 6.29 -18.93
N ALA A 26 -11.24 7.36 -18.29
CA ALA A 26 -11.97 8.04 -17.22
C ALA A 26 -13.30 8.65 -17.68
N ASP A 27 -13.43 8.98 -18.98
CA ASP A 27 -14.66 9.56 -19.54
C ASP A 27 -15.80 8.53 -19.67
N TYR A 28 -15.48 7.23 -19.59
CA TYR A 28 -16.41 6.11 -19.76
C TYR A 28 -16.44 5.19 -18.53
N TRP A 29 -15.85 5.60 -17.41
CA TRP A 29 -15.67 4.78 -16.21
C TRP A 29 -16.97 4.14 -15.69
N ASP A 30 -18.08 4.88 -15.71
CA ASP A 30 -19.38 4.43 -15.24
C ASP A 30 -20.08 3.43 -16.19
N GLN A 31 -19.55 3.23 -17.40
CA GLN A 31 -20.09 2.35 -18.44
C GLN A 31 -19.26 1.08 -18.65
N LEU A 32 -18.11 0.97 -17.98
CA LEU A 32 -17.28 -0.23 -18.04
C LEU A 32 -17.82 -1.29 -17.09
N GLU A 33 -17.83 -2.55 -17.55
CA GLU A 33 -18.16 -3.66 -16.67
C GLU A 33 -17.05 -3.85 -15.63
N PRO A 34 -17.41 -4.02 -14.34
CA PRO A 34 -16.42 -4.30 -13.31
C PRO A 34 -15.86 -5.71 -13.54
N GLU A 35 -14.61 -5.78 -13.99
CA GLU A 35 -13.87 -7.04 -14.03
C GLU A 35 -13.42 -7.39 -12.60
N GLU A 36 -13.86 -8.55 -12.09
CA GLU A 36 -13.32 -9.12 -10.87
C GLU A 36 -11.90 -9.60 -11.13
N VAL A 37 -10.93 -8.70 -10.96
CA VAL A 37 -9.52 -9.06 -11.03
C VAL A 37 -9.17 -9.83 -9.77
N GLU A 38 -9.12 -11.15 -9.88
CA GLU A 38 -8.53 -12.00 -8.85
C GLU A 38 -7.02 -11.68 -8.75
N LEU A 39 -6.66 -10.98 -7.67
CA LEU A 39 -5.25 -10.74 -7.37
C LEU A 39 -4.54 -12.07 -7.19
N ALA A 40 -3.40 -12.24 -7.84
CA ALA A 40 -2.53 -13.39 -7.60
C ALA A 40 -2.33 -13.59 -6.08
N PRO A 41 -2.39 -14.83 -5.57
CA PRO A 41 -2.45 -15.10 -4.13
C PRO A 41 -1.29 -14.47 -3.34
N GLU A 42 -0.12 -14.32 -3.96
CA GLU A 42 1.03 -13.63 -3.35
C GLU A 42 0.79 -12.11 -3.15
N LEU A 43 0.13 -11.45 -4.10
CA LEU A 43 -0.24 -10.04 -4.01
C LEU A 43 -1.36 -9.84 -2.99
N ALA A 44 -2.34 -10.75 -2.96
CA ALA A 44 -3.41 -10.74 -1.97
C ALA A 44 -2.85 -10.91 -0.54
N ALA A 45 -1.90 -11.83 -0.33
CA ALA A 45 -1.24 -12.03 0.95
C ALA A 45 -0.42 -10.79 1.38
N LYS A 46 0.37 -10.21 0.47
CA LYS A 46 1.10 -8.95 0.73
C LYS A 46 0.17 -7.78 1.05
N ALA A 47 -0.99 -7.70 0.39
CA ALA A 47 -2.00 -6.70 0.68
C ALA A 47 -2.63 -6.91 2.07
N ALA A 48 -2.99 -8.15 2.41
CA ALA A 48 -3.55 -8.51 3.71
C ALA A 48 -2.56 -8.26 4.86
N GLU A 49 -1.26 -8.51 4.68
CA GLU A 49 -0.25 -8.17 5.67
C GLU A 49 -0.11 -6.66 5.89
N ARG A 50 -0.15 -5.87 4.81
CA ARG A 50 -0.14 -4.40 4.91
C ARG A 50 -1.35 -3.85 5.66
N GLN A 51 -2.53 -4.45 5.44
CA GLN A 51 -3.77 -4.10 6.14
C GLN A 51 -3.70 -4.36 7.65
N LYS A 52 -2.83 -5.26 8.13
CA LYS A 52 -2.62 -5.52 9.56
C LYS A 52 -1.75 -4.47 10.27
N THR A 53 -1.29 -3.44 9.55
CA THR A 53 -0.47 -2.37 10.14
C THR A 53 -1.23 -1.05 10.18
N LYS A 54 -1.14 -0.34 11.31
CA LYS A 54 -1.73 1.00 11.48
C LYS A 54 -0.64 2.05 11.61
N ARG A 55 -0.78 3.16 10.88
CA ARG A 55 0.10 4.32 11.04
C ARG A 55 -0.19 5.02 12.35
N ILE A 56 0.86 5.32 13.10
CA ILE A 56 0.80 6.12 14.33
C ILE A 56 1.73 7.32 14.20
N THR A 57 1.37 8.42 14.85
CA THR A 57 2.24 9.59 15.00
C THR A 57 2.75 9.64 16.43
N LEU A 58 4.07 9.63 16.60
CA LEU A 58 4.72 9.69 17.91
C LEU A 58 5.75 10.82 17.92
N ARG A 59 5.78 11.61 19.00
CA ARG A 59 6.85 12.59 19.23
C ARG A 59 8.00 11.92 19.98
N LEU A 60 9.20 12.05 19.44
CA LEU A 60 10.45 11.57 20.03
C LEU A 60 11.45 12.72 20.09
N ARG A 61 12.43 12.64 21.00
CA ARG A 61 13.53 13.62 21.00
C ARG A 61 14.37 13.45 19.74
N VAL A 62 14.86 14.56 19.19
CA VAL A 62 15.71 14.57 17.98
C VAL A 62 16.92 13.65 18.15
N SER A 63 17.57 13.70 19.32
CA SER A 63 18.72 12.84 19.63
C SER A 63 18.37 11.35 19.55
N GLN A 64 17.19 10.93 20.01
CA GLN A 64 16.77 9.52 19.95
C GLN A 64 16.57 9.07 18.50
N ILE A 65 16.02 9.93 17.64
CA ILE A 65 15.82 9.63 16.22
C ILE A 65 17.17 9.47 15.52
N GLU A 66 18.12 10.37 15.77
CA GLU A 66 19.44 10.32 15.15
C GLU A 66 20.25 9.11 15.63
N THR A 67 20.26 8.81 16.93
CA THR A 67 20.88 7.60 17.46
C THR A 67 20.26 6.33 16.85
N ALA A 68 18.93 6.26 16.71
CA ALA A 68 18.27 5.10 16.11
C ALA A 68 18.68 4.92 14.64
N LYS A 69 18.78 6.01 13.86
CA LYS A 69 19.25 5.96 12.47
C LYS A 69 20.70 5.47 12.37
N GLU A 70 21.57 5.92 13.26
CA GLU A 70 22.98 5.48 13.29
C GLU A 70 23.09 3.98 13.59
N ILE A 71 22.35 3.50 14.59
CA ILE A 71 22.33 2.07 14.96
C ILE A 71 21.77 1.24 13.80
N ALA A 72 20.71 1.70 13.14
CA ALA A 72 20.10 1.01 12.01
C ALA A 72 21.08 0.87 10.84
N ARG A 73 21.83 1.95 10.54
CA ARG A 73 22.88 1.95 9.51
C ARG A 73 24.00 0.94 9.83
N LYS A 74 24.45 0.89 11.10
CA LYS A 74 25.46 -0.09 11.55
C LYS A 74 24.98 -1.54 11.44
N LYS A 75 23.67 -1.76 11.53
CA LYS A 75 23.02 -3.07 11.40
C LYS A 75 22.56 -3.38 9.97
N ASP A 76 22.82 -2.49 9.02
CA ASP A 76 22.37 -2.58 7.63
C ASP A 76 20.86 -2.86 7.47
N ILE A 77 20.04 -2.18 8.30
CA ILE A 77 18.58 -2.28 8.24
C ILE A 77 17.93 -0.89 8.21
N PRO A 78 16.71 -0.75 7.65
CA PRO A 78 15.95 0.49 7.74
C PRO A 78 15.63 0.87 9.20
N TYR A 79 15.75 2.15 9.56
CA TYR A 79 15.49 2.59 10.93
C TYR A 79 14.06 2.29 11.40
N GLN A 80 13.07 2.30 10.50
CA GLN A 80 11.69 1.93 10.83
C GLN A 80 11.58 0.45 11.21
N THR A 81 12.36 -0.43 10.57
CA THR A 81 12.44 -1.86 10.92
C THR A 81 13.06 -2.04 12.30
N LEU A 82 14.15 -1.32 12.59
CA LEU A 82 14.77 -1.32 13.92
C LEU A 82 13.78 -0.86 15.00
N MET A 83 13.08 0.24 14.78
CA MET A 83 12.09 0.78 15.73
C MET A 83 10.96 -0.22 16.00
N ARG A 84 10.43 -0.88 14.96
CA ARG A 84 9.42 -1.94 15.13
C ARG A 84 9.94 -3.11 15.98
N SER A 85 11.18 -3.53 15.74
CA SER A 85 11.81 -4.61 16.52
C SER A 85 11.95 -4.23 18.00
N TRP A 86 12.40 -3.02 18.31
CA TRP A 86 12.49 -2.55 19.69
C TRP A 86 11.13 -2.45 20.39
N ILE A 87 10.09 -1.99 19.69
CA ILE A 87 8.74 -1.95 20.25
C ILE A 87 8.26 -3.37 20.59
N ALA A 88 8.45 -4.33 19.68
CA ALA A 88 8.07 -5.73 19.91
C ALA A 88 8.82 -6.33 21.12
N GLN A 89 10.15 -6.15 21.17
CA GLN A 89 10.98 -6.62 22.29
C GLN A 89 10.61 -5.95 23.62
N GLY A 90 10.25 -4.67 23.59
CA GLY A 90 9.76 -3.96 24.78
C GLY A 90 8.46 -4.56 25.31
N ILE A 91 7.51 -4.84 24.43
CA ILE A 91 6.24 -5.49 24.79
C ILE A 91 6.49 -6.90 25.35
N GLU A 92 7.30 -7.70 24.66
CA GLU A 92 7.63 -9.07 25.09
C GLU A 92 8.27 -9.07 26.49
N ARG A 93 9.17 -8.13 26.75
CA ARG A 93 9.83 -7.97 28.06
C ARG A 93 8.83 -7.66 29.18
N GLU A 94 7.88 -6.76 28.94
CA GLU A 94 6.86 -6.41 29.94
C GLU A 94 5.88 -7.56 30.17
N LEU A 95 5.49 -8.28 29.11
CA LEU A 95 4.62 -9.46 29.22
C LEU A 95 5.30 -10.61 29.98
N ALA A 96 6.59 -10.85 29.72
CA ALA A 96 7.37 -11.87 30.43
C ALA A 96 7.75 -11.44 31.87
N GLY A 97 7.78 -10.13 32.14
CA GLY A 97 8.09 -9.57 33.45
C GLY A 97 6.87 -9.40 34.38
N GLY A 98 5.65 -9.39 33.83
CA GLY A 98 4.40 -9.20 34.57
C GLY A 98 3.88 -10.40 35.37
N GLU A 99 4.62 -11.52 35.38
CA GLU A 99 4.33 -12.69 36.24
C GLU A 99 5.08 -12.65 37.59
N ARG A 100 5.57 -11.48 38.03
CA ARG A 100 6.20 -11.30 39.35
C ARG A 100 5.53 -10.23 40.19
#